data_AF-A0A550GMI8-F1
#
_entry.id   AF-A0A550GMI8-F1
#
_cell.length_a   1.000
_cell.length_b   1.000
_cell.length_c   1.000
_cell.angle_alpha   90.00
_cell.angle_beta   90.00
_cell.angle_gamma   90.00
#
_symmetry.space_group_name_H-M   'P 1'
#
loop_
_entity.id
_entity.type
_entity.pdbx_description
1 polymer ?
#
loop_
_entity_poly.entity_id
_entity_poly.type
_entity_poly.pdbx_seq_one_letter_code
_entity_poly.pdbx_strand_id
1 'polypeptide(L)'
;MKEKKAASPAISMVIITAATVVLVLIAGSFAVQVLDSQQAGTEFDAIQKSTLALDDAIRDVAWKSGASRSVRFTTNRGRLQAVSPTRSVEINFTSEYNLGSFDTSVITYLMSDSYITLGSEQSYILGNATAAVSSVSDSLAQVLIAHESGFASISLGYRLRISDEGSISVGGITTNYVNIYIIELSSPDFSVSNGAFDLVARNTEVFTVTKGPFPTSVGNSICIELDGTLQEDVSLDLDPGNVIFNLIISKVSVSA
;
A
#
# COMPACT_ATOMS: atom_id res chain seq x y z
N MET A 1 0.44 54.25 -63.50
CA MET A 1 -0.16 53.02 -62.93
C MET A 1 0.91 51.92 -62.85
N LYS A 2 1.70 51.83 -61.77
CA LYS A 2 2.71 50.75 -61.65
C LYS A 2 3.18 50.48 -60.21
N GLU A 3 2.28 50.37 -59.23
CA GLU A 3 2.67 50.02 -57.84
C GLU A 3 1.80 48.93 -57.17
N LYS A 4 0.93 48.23 -57.91
CA LYS A 4 0.01 47.23 -57.32
C LYS A 4 0.49 45.77 -57.38
N LYS A 5 1.70 45.48 -57.88
CA LYS A 5 2.14 44.09 -58.11
C LYS A 5 2.98 43.46 -56.97
N ALA A 6 3.49 44.25 -56.02
CA ALA A 6 4.32 43.75 -54.91
C ALA A 6 3.57 43.58 -53.57
N ALA A 7 2.38 44.17 -53.43
CA ALA A 7 1.60 44.09 -52.20
C ALA A 7 1.11 42.67 -51.90
N SER A 8 0.68 41.91 -52.91
CA SER A 8 0.11 40.57 -52.72
C SER A 8 1.14 39.54 -52.19
N PRO A 9 2.37 39.42 -52.74
CA PRO A 9 3.38 38.52 -52.18
C PRO A 9 3.80 38.88 -50.75
N ALA A 10 3.91 40.18 -50.45
CA ALA A 10 4.28 40.66 -49.13
C ALA A 10 3.18 40.37 -48.09
N ILE A 11 1.91 40.62 -48.42
CA ILE A 11 0.77 40.32 -47.56
C ILE A 11 0.67 38.80 -47.31
N SER A 12 0.83 37.98 -48.34
CA SER A 12 0.82 36.51 -48.19
C SER A 12 1.97 36.01 -47.31
N MET A 13 3.17 36.58 -47.44
CA MET A 13 4.31 36.23 -46.60
C MET A 13 4.05 36.57 -45.13
N VAL A 14 3.44 37.73 -44.83
CA VAL A 14 3.07 38.12 -43.46
C VAL A 14 2.02 37.18 -42.89
N ILE A 15 1.00 36.80 -43.67
CA ILE A 15 -0.03 35.85 -43.22
C ILE A 15 0.58 34.47 -42.93
N ILE A 16 1.44 33.97 -43.82
CA ILE A 16 2.09 32.67 -43.65
C ILE A 16 3.00 32.69 -42.41
N THR A 17 3.85 33.70 -42.26
CA THR A 17 4.75 33.81 -41.10
C THR A 17 3.98 33.94 -39.80
N ALA A 18 2.91 34.75 -39.76
CA ALA A 18 2.04 34.84 -38.60
C ALA A 18 1.38 33.49 -38.26
N ALA A 19 0.86 32.78 -39.26
CA ALA A 19 0.27 31.46 -39.07
C ALA A 19 1.31 30.43 -38.57
N THR A 20 2.54 30.46 -39.10
CA THR A 20 3.64 29.58 -38.65
C THR A 20 3.99 29.86 -37.19
N VAL A 21 4.10 31.13 -36.78
CA VAL A 21 4.39 31.48 -35.38
C VAL A 21 3.30 30.96 -34.44
N VAL A 22 2.02 31.15 -34.78
CA VAL A 22 0.90 30.66 -33.98
C VAL A 22 0.93 29.13 -33.86
N LEU A 23 1.16 28.42 -34.97
CA LEU A 23 1.26 26.96 -34.96
C LEU A 23 2.43 26.46 -34.09
N VAL A 24 3.59 27.12 -34.15
CA VAL A 24 4.76 26.75 -33.33
C VAL A 24 4.47 26.96 -31.84
N LEU A 25 3.78 28.04 -31.45
CA LEU A 25 3.41 28.28 -30.06
C LEU A 25 2.42 27.23 -29.53
N ILE A 26 1.42 26.86 -30.34
CA ILE A 26 0.46 25.80 -29.97
C ILE A 26 1.18 24.46 -29.84
N ALA A 27 2.01 24.10 -30.83
CA ALA A 27 2.78 22.86 -30.82
C ALA A 27 3.76 22.80 -29.64
N GLY A 28 4.44 23.90 -29.32
CA GLY A 28 5.33 23.99 -28.16
C GLY A 28 4.58 23.81 -26.83
N SER A 29 3.41 24.43 -26.70
CA SER A 29 2.58 24.27 -25.49
C SER A 29 2.11 22.82 -25.32
N PHE A 30 1.66 22.19 -26.41
CA PHE A 30 1.27 20.78 -26.40
C PHE A 30 2.44 19.85 -26.07
N ALA A 31 3.62 20.11 -26.65
CA ALA A 31 4.82 19.32 -26.36
C ALA A 31 5.21 19.36 -24.87
N VAL A 32 5.11 20.53 -24.22
CA VAL A 32 5.36 20.66 -22.78
C VAL A 32 4.37 19.84 -21.97
N GLN A 33 3.07 19.88 -22.31
CA GLN A 33 2.05 19.10 -21.60
C GLN A 33 2.28 17.58 -21.73
N VAL A 34 2.67 17.12 -22.92
CA VAL A 34 2.98 15.71 -23.16
C VAL A 34 4.22 15.27 -22.39
N LEU A 35 5.29 16.08 -22.39
CA LEU A 35 6.50 15.78 -21.62
C LEU A 35 6.22 15.71 -20.12
N ASP A 36 5.41 16.63 -19.60
CA ASP A 36 5.01 16.66 -18.19
C ASP A 36 4.24 15.40 -17.79
N SER A 37 3.28 14.97 -18.61
CA SER A 37 2.52 13.74 -18.36
C SER A 37 3.41 12.49 -18.43
N GLN A 38 4.35 12.43 -19.38
CA GLN A 38 5.29 11.31 -19.49
C GLN A 38 6.25 11.22 -18.30
N GLN A 39 6.76 12.36 -17.82
CA GLN A 39 7.60 12.41 -16.63
C GLN A 39 6.85 11.95 -15.39
N ALA A 40 5.60 12.42 -15.22
CA ALA A 40 4.76 12.00 -14.12
C ALA A 40 4.41 10.50 -14.18
N GLY A 41 4.08 9.96 -15.34
CA GLY A 41 3.88 8.51 -15.51
C GLY A 41 5.14 7.71 -15.15
N THR A 42 6.31 8.19 -15.55
CA THR A 42 7.60 7.56 -15.20
C THR A 42 7.87 7.61 -13.70
N GLU A 43 7.56 8.73 -13.04
CA GLU A 43 7.66 8.85 -11.58
C GLU A 43 6.73 7.85 -10.88
N PHE A 44 5.48 7.74 -11.32
CA PHE A 44 4.51 6.82 -10.73
C PHE A 44 4.96 5.35 -10.84
N ASP A 45 5.44 4.93 -12.01
CA ASP A 45 6.02 3.60 -12.21
C ASP A 45 7.26 3.35 -11.34
N ALA A 46 8.09 4.38 -11.15
CA ALA A 46 9.26 4.30 -10.27
C ALA A 46 8.84 4.16 -8.81
N ILE A 47 7.85 4.94 -8.35
CA ILE A 47 7.31 4.84 -7.00
C ILE A 47 6.67 3.48 -6.77
N GLN A 48 5.93 2.94 -7.74
CA GLN A 48 5.37 1.59 -7.65
C GLN A 48 6.46 0.55 -7.33
N LYS A 49 7.59 0.61 -8.06
CA LYS A 49 8.72 -0.29 -7.83
C LYS A 49 9.42 -0.03 -6.49
N SER A 50 9.59 1.22 -6.10
CA SER A 50 10.15 1.57 -4.78
C SER A 50 9.24 1.11 -3.63
N THR A 51 7.93 1.17 -3.79
CA THR A 51 6.97 0.65 -2.80
C THR A 51 7.07 -0.88 -2.66
N LEU A 52 7.22 -1.61 -3.76
CA LEU A 52 7.47 -3.06 -3.72
C LEU A 52 8.82 -3.39 -3.07
N ALA A 53 9.86 -2.60 -3.37
CA ALA A 53 11.15 -2.75 -2.71
C ALA A 53 11.08 -2.42 -1.21
N LEU A 54 10.23 -1.47 -0.80
CA LEU A 54 9.97 -1.17 0.60
C LEU A 54 9.25 -2.32 1.31
N ASP A 55 8.28 -2.98 0.67
CA ASP A 55 7.70 -4.21 1.19
C ASP A 55 8.77 -5.31 1.39
N ASP A 56 9.61 -5.55 0.38
CA ASP A 56 10.73 -6.50 0.50
C ASP A 56 11.64 -6.15 1.69
N ALA A 57 11.93 -4.87 1.88
CA ALA A 57 12.74 -4.39 2.99
C ALA A 57 12.06 -4.61 4.35
N ILE A 58 10.77 -4.29 4.47
CA ILE A 58 9.98 -4.49 5.69
C ILE A 58 9.89 -5.98 6.03
N ARG A 59 9.58 -6.86 5.08
CA ARG A 59 9.50 -8.31 5.32
C ARG A 59 10.82 -8.92 5.74
N ASP A 60 11.94 -8.44 5.20
CA ASP A 60 13.28 -8.92 5.56
C ASP A 60 13.67 -8.54 7.01
N VAL A 61 13.20 -7.38 7.50
CA VAL A 61 13.50 -6.90 8.86
C VAL A 61 12.44 -7.29 9.89
N ALA A 62 11.19 -7.54 9.49
CA ALA A 62 10.06 -7.75 10.40
C ALA A 62 10.33 -8.78 11.50
N TRP A 63 10.94 -9.91 11.17
CA TRP A 63 11.15 -10.99 12.13
C TRP A 63 12.53 -10.97 12.80
N LYS A 64 13.28 -9.86 12.66
CA LYS A 64 14.64 -9.70 13.20
C LYS A 64 14.70 -8.43 14.04
N SER A 65 14.61 -8.58 15.36
CA SER A 65 14.65 -7.44 16.28
C SER A 65 15.91 -6.59 16.09
N GLY A 66 15.72 -5.28 15.94
CA GLY A 66 16.79 -4.29 15.71
C GLY A 66 17.33 -4.23 14.27
N ALA A 67 16.86 -5.09 13.36
CA ALA A 67 17.25 -5.00 11.95
C ALA A 67 16.64 -3.77 11.29
N SER A 68 17.36 -3.20 10.32
CA SER A 68 16.86 -2.08 9.52
C SER A 68 17.34 -2.14 8.07
N ARG A 69 16.52 -1.63 7.16
CA ARG A 69 16.84 -1.54 5.74
C ARG A 69 16.19 -0.30 5.15
N SER A 70 16.89 0.36 4.23
CA SER A 70 16.40 1.58 3.58
C SER A 70 16.07 1.34 2.11
N VAL A 71 15.11 2.11 1.61
CA VAL A 71 14.72 2.14 0.21
C VAL A 71 14.60 3.58 -0.25
N ARG A 72 15.20 3.87 -1.42
CA ARG A 72 15.21 5.20 -1.98
C ARG A 72 13.95 5.49 -2.79
N PHE A 73 13.39 6.66 -2.55
CA PHE A 73 12.28 7.24 -3.28
C PHE A 73 12.73 8.52 -3.98
N THR A 74 12.03 8.92 -5.03
CA THR A 74 12.24 10.19 -5.71
C THR A 74 10.89 10.70 -6.19
N THR A 75 10.48 11.86 -5.67
CA THR A 75 9.16 12.46 -5.95
C THR A 75 9.35 13.88 -6.43
N ASN A 76 8.72 14.27 -7.53
CA ASN A 76 8.73 15.66 -8.04
C ASN A 76 7.33 16.15 -8.41
N ARG A 77 6.43 15.26 -8.83
CA ARG A 77 5.06 15.59 -9.24
C ARG A 77 3.99 15.10 -8.25
N GLY A 78 4.33 14.12 -7.42
CA GLY A 78 3.47 13.66 -6.32
C GLY A 78 4.06 13.93 -4.95
N ARG A 79 3.41 13.37 -3.92
CA ARG A 79 3.90 13.39 -2.55
C ARG A 79 3.77 12.00 -1.92
N LEU A 80 4.78 11.59 -1.19
CA LEU A 80 4.72 10.43 -0.30
C LEU A 80 4.38 10.92 1.10
N GLN A 81 3.44 10.26 1.76
CA GLN A 81 3.04 10.57 3.11
C GLN A 81 2.77 9.30 3.91
N ALA A 82 3.04 9.39 5.20
CA ALA A 82 2.49 8.46 6.18
C ALA A 82 1.68 9.29 7.17
N VAL A 83 0.51 8.78 7.50
CA VAL A 83 -0.32 9.29 8.60
C VAL A 83 -0.28 8.22 9.70
N SER A 84 -0.34 8.62 10.96
CA SER A 84 -0.34 7.66 12.06
C SER A 84 -1.23 8.07 13.23
N PRO A 85 -2.01 7.11 13.78
CA PRO A 85 -2.40 5.85 13.15
C PRO A 85 -3.41 6.05 12.02
N THR A 86 -3.32 5.26 10.94
CA THR A 86 -4.27 5.37 9.82
C THR A 86 -5.34 4.30 9.84
N ARG A 87 -5.06 3.13 10.44
CA ARG A 87 -5.92 1.96 10.40
C ARG A 87 -5.98 1.24 11.74
N SER A 88 -7.17 1.02 12.27
CA SER A 88 -7.42 0.21 13.47
C SER A 88 -7.76 -1.22 13.06
N VAL A 89 -7.15 -2.19 13.72
CA VAL A 89 -7.37 -3.63 13.50
C VAL A 89 -7.85 -4.27 14.80
N GLU A 90 -8.97 -4.98 14.75
CA GLU A 90 -9.44 -5.84 15.83
C GLU A 90 -9.52 -7.29 15.36
N ILE A 91 -9.07 -8.20 16.21
CA ILE A 91 -9.05 -9.64 15.95
C ILE A 91 -9.90 -10.34 16.99
N ASN A 92 -10.93 -11.04 16.53
CA ASN A 92 -11.86 -11.79 17.35
C ASN A 92 -11.88 -13.27 16.94
N PHE A 93 -12.00 -14.17 17.91
CA PHE A 93 -12.29 -15.58 17.68
C PHE A 93 -13.79 -15.80 17.82
N THR A 94 -14.41 -16.35 16.77
CA THR A 94 -15.86 -16.62 16.67
C THR A 94 -16.76 -15.45 17.09
N SER A 95 -16.28 -14.20 16.90
CA SER A 95 -16.92 -12.96 17.39
C SER A 95 -17.20 -12.88 18.90
N GLU A 96 -16.74 -13.86 19.69
CA GLU A 96 -17.02 -13.94 21.13
C GLU A 96 -15.79 -13.56 21.96
N TYR A 97 -14.59 -13.94 21.51
CA TYR A 97 -13.37 -13.76 22.26
C TYR A 97 -12.44 -12.77 21.57
N ASN A 98 -12.20 -11.62 22.19
CA ASN A 98 -11.21 -10.66 21.71
C ASN A 98 -9.79 -11.21 21.88
N LEU A 99 -9.10 -11.40 20.76
CA LEU A 99 -7.71 -11.85 20.73
C LEU A 99 -6.74 -10.67 20.84
N GLY A 100 -7.09 -9.52 20.27
CA GLY A 100 -6.34 -8.28 20.42
C GLY A 100 -6.79 -7.18 19.48
N SER A 101 -6.34 -5.96 19.75
CA SER A 101 -6.49 -4.81 18.88
C SER A 101 -5.20 -4.00 18.81
N PHE A 102 -4.94 -3.40 17.65
CA PHE A 102 -3.79 -2.54 17.44
C PHE A 102 -4.05 -1.57 16.29
N ASP A 103 -3.30 -0.49 16.27
CA ASP A 103 -3.31 0.48 15.17
C ASP A 103 -2.07 0.29 14.29
N THR A 104 -2.22 0.49 12.98
CA THR A 104 -1.14 0.37 12.01
C THR A 104 -1.17 1.52 11.01
N SER A 105 0.00 2.00 10.62
CA SER A 105 0.17 3.04 9.61
C SER A 105 0.09 2.48 8.20
N VAL A 106 -0.37 3.32 7.27
CA VAL A 106 -0.34 3.06 5.83
C VAL A 106 0.59 4.09 5.18
N ILE A 107 1.52 3.62 4.36
CA ILE A 107 2.39 4.50 3.57
C ILE A 107 1.69 4.76 2.24
N THR A 108 1.41 6.03 1.93
CA THR A 108 0.64 6.42 0.76
C THR A 108 1.40 7.43 -0.09
N TYR A 109 1.51 7.14 -1.38
CA TYR A 109 1.88 8.10 -2.41
C TYR A 109 0.63 8.68 -3.07
N LEU A 110 0.65 9.98 -3.37
CA LEU A 110 -0.44 10.69 -4.03
C LEU A 110 0.12 11.51 -5.20
N MET A 111 -0.51 11.42 -6.36
CA MET A 111 -0.23 12.24 -7.54
C MET A 111 -1.55 12.74 -8.13
N SER A 112 -1.56 13.94 -8.70
CA SER A 112 -2.72 14.46 -9.44
C SER A 112 -3.11 13.53 -10.60
N ASP A 113 -4.39 13.17 -10.71
CA ASP A 113 -4.91 12.33 -11.80
C ASP A 113 -4.84 13.01 -13.18
N SER A 114 -4.65 14.33 -13.21
CA SER A 114 -4.38 15.10 -14.44
C SER A 114 -3.17 14.58 -15.23
N TYR A 115 -2.26 13.86 -14.58
CA TYR A 115 -1.04 13.35 -15.20
C TYR A 115 -1.14 11.90 -15.67
N ILE A 116 -2.06 11.11 -15.11
CA ILE A 116 -2.12 9.66 -15.28
C ILE A 116 -3.57 9.21 -15.40
N THR A 117 -3.85 8.43 -16.44
CA THR A 117 -5.13 7.74 -16.59
C THR A 117 -4.95 6.29 -16.14
N LEU A 118 -5.57 5.92 -15.03
CA LEU A 118 -5.61 4.53 -14.59
C LEU A 118 -6.71 3.77 -15.38
N GLY A 119 -6.44 2.52 -15.74
CA GLY A 119 -7.40 1.68 -16.48
C GLY A 119 -8.56 1.16 -15.61
N SER A 120 -8.43 1.25 -14.29
CA SER A 120 -9.40 0.80 -13.29
C SER A 120 -9.38 1.74 -12.09
N GLU A 121 -10.55 1.92 -11.46
CA GLU A 121 -10.70 2.73 -10.23
C GLU A 121 -9.81 2.21 -9.08
N GLN A 122 -9.67 0.89 -8.94
CA GLN A 122 -8.82 0.27 -7.93
C GLN A 122 -8.18 -1.01 -8.47
N SER A 123 -6.90 -1.23 -8.17
CA SER A 123 -6.18 -2.45 -8.51
C SER A 123 -5.12 -2.79 -7.47
N TYR A 124 -4.99 -4.07 -7.13
CA TYR A 124 -3.92 -4.54 -6.27
C TYR A 124 -2.74 -5.02 -7.11
N ILE A 125 -1.57 -4.44 -6.87
CA ILE A 125 -0.32 -4.91 -7.50
C ILE A 125 0.38 -5.98 -6.66
N LEU A 126 0.05 -6.05 -5.38
CA LEU A 126 0.50 -7.07 -4.44
C LEU A 126 -0.59 -7.35 -3.42
N GLY A 127 -0.87 -8.63 -3.20
CA GLY A 127 -1.96 -9.05 -2.33
C GLY A 127 -3.34 -8.81 -2.95
N ASN A 128 -4.35 -8.69 -2.09
CA ASN A 128 -5.74 -8.42 -2.47
C ASN A 128 -6.47 -7.73 -1.30
N ALA A 129 -7.79 -7.54 -1.42
CA ALA A 129 -8.61 -6.83 -0.44
C ALA A 129 -8.82 -7.55 0.92
N THR A 130 -8.46 -8.83 1.05
CA THR A 130 -8.69 -9.57 2.30
C THR A 130 -7.82 -9.03 3.43
N ALA A 131 -8.32 -9.07 4.67
CA ALA A 131 -7.56 -8.61 5.84
C ALA A 131 -6.57 -9.65 6.37
N ALA A 132 -6.80 -10.93 6.07
CA ALA A 132 -5.93 -12.02 6.43
C ALA A 132 -5.76 -13.05 5.31
N VAL A 133 -4.71 -13.85 5.48
CA VAL A 133 -4.36 -14.97 4.62
C VAL A 133 -3.96 -16.17 5.47
N SER A 134 -4.31 -17.37 5.03
CA SER A 134 -3.90 -18.62 5.69
C SER A 134 -2.77 -19.34 4.95
N SER A 135 -2.59 -19.08 3.65
CA SER A 135 -1.52 -19.70 2.88
C SER A 135 -0.18 -18.99 3.08
N VAL A 136 0.90 -19.80 3.16
CA VAL A 136 2.28 -19.30 3.16
C VAL A 136 2.69 -18.66 1.82
N SER A 137 2.03 -19.05 0.72
CA SER A 137 2.27 -18.49 -0.61
C SER A 137 1.69 -17.09 -0.79
N ASP A 138 0.74 -16.70 0.06
CA ASP A 138 0.08 -15.40 -0.06
C ASP A 138 0.94 -14.30 0.53
N SER A 139 1.01 -13.15 -0.17
CA SER A 139 1.75 -11.98 0.30
C SER A 139 1.15 -11.44 1.61
N LEU A 140 1.97 -11.00 2.55
CA LEU A 140 1.44 -10.26 3.70
C LEU A 140 1.18 -8.79 3.36
N ALA A 141 1.92 -8.23 2.41
CA ALA A 141 1.67 -6.86 1.97
C ALA A 141 0.43 -6.78 1.07
N GLN A 142 -0.23 -5.64 1.21
CA GLN A 142 -1.30 -5.17 0.37
C GLN A 142 -0.83 -3.86 -0.25
N VAL A 143 -0.59 -3.87 -1.56
CA VAL A 143 -0.26 -2.64 -2.30
C VAL A 143 -1.41 -2.33 -3.26
N LEU A 144 -2.14 -1.28 -2.90
CA LEU A 144 -3.33 -0.81 -3.61
C LEU A 144 -2.97 0.41 -4.46
N ILE A 145 -3.30 0.34 -5.74
CA ILE A 145 -3.39 1.51 -6.61
C ILE A 145 -4.87 1.90 -6.68
N ALA A 146 -5.18 3.13 -6.29
CA ALA A 146 -6.54 3.64 -6.34
C ALA A 146 -6.61 5.01 -6.99
N HIS A 147 -7.66 5.22 -7.78
CA HIS A 147 -8.09 6.53 -8.24
C HIS A 147 -9.12 7.06 -7.24
N GLU A 148 -8.84 8.23 -6.68
CA GLU A 148 -9.79 9.00 -5.88
C GLU A 148 -9.96 10.36 -6.55
N SER A 149 -11.10 11.04 -6.36
CA SER A 149 -11.43 12.27 -7.11
C SER A 149 -10.27 13.29 -7.11
N GLY A 150 -9.59 13.44 -8.26
CA GLY A 150 -8.46 14.34 -8.46
C GLY A 150 -7.05 13.76 -8.21
N PHE A 151 -6.93 12.51 -7.73
CA PHE A 151 -5.65 11.90 -7.38
C PHE A 151 -5.56 10.40 -7.71
N ALA A 152 -4.41 9.99 -8.23
CA ALA A 152 -3.97 8.60 -8.23
C ALA A 152 -3.12 8.35 -6.98
N SER A 153 -3.37 7.23 -6.30
CA SER A 153 -2.68 6.85 -5.07
C SER A 153 -2.03 5.47 -5.17
N ILE A 154 -0.93 5.28 -4.43
CA ILE A 154 -0.31 3.98 -4.18
C ILE A 154 -0.20 3.84 -2.67
N SER A 155 -0.89 2.86 -2.07
CA SER A 155 -0.90 2.63 -0.63
C SER A 155 -0.31 1.27 -0.29
N LEU A 156 0.62 1.23 0.67
CA LEU A 156 1.21 0.01 1.23
C LEU A 156 0.72 -0.20 2.67
N GLY A 157 0.07 -1.33 2.90
CA GLY A 157 -0.30 -1.84 4.22
C GLY A 157 -0.03 -3.33 4.35
N TYR A 158 -0.30 -3.90 5.53
CA TYR A 158 -0.09 -5.32 5.81
C TYR A 158 -1.38 -6.01 6.27
N ARG A 159 -1.50 -7.26 5.84
CA ARG A 159 -2.52 -8.25 6.22
C ARG A 159 -1.97 -9.14 7.33
N LEU A 160 -2.87 -9.84 8.01
CA LEU A 160 -2.51 -10.85 9.01
C LEU A 160 -2.24 -12.20 8.33
N ARG A 161 -1.32 -13.00 8.88
CA ARG A 161 -1.22 -14.42 8.52
C ARG A 161 -1.75 -15.27 9.66
N ILE A 162 -2.64 -16.20 9.34
CA ILE A 162 -3.18 -17.17 10.29
C ILE A 162 -2.64 -18.54 9.90
N SER A 163 -1.93 -19.20 10.80
CA SER A 163 -1.29 -20.50 10.57
C SER A 163 -1.80 -21.48 11.61
N ASP A 164 -2.41 -22.57 11.16
CA ASP A 164 -2.75 -23.69 12.01
C ASP A 164 -1.50 -24.56 12.21
N GLU A 165 -1.08 -24.70 13.46
CA GLU A 165 0.10 -25.49 13.85
C GLU A 165 -0.28 -26.92 14.28
N GLY A 166 -1.57 -27.24 14.23
CA GLY A 166 -2.12 -28.54 14.58
C GLY A 166 -2.52 -28.67 16.05
N SER A 167 -2.84 -29.91 16.44
CA SER A 167 -3.40 -30.23 17.75
C SER A 167 -2.55 -31.23 18.53
N ILE A 168 -2.61 -31.12 19.86
CA ILE A 168 -1.96 -32.04 20.79
C ILE A 168 -3.01 -32.54 21.78
N SER A 169 -3.11 -33.86 21.94
CA SER A 169 -4.00 -34.49 22.92
C SER A 169 -3.20 -35.03 24.10
N VAL A 170 -3.47 -34.51 25.31
CA VAL A 170 -2.85 -34.97 26.56
C VAL A 170 -3.95 -35.28 27.57
N GLY A 171 -3.98 -36.51 28.08
CA GLY A 171 -4.97 -36.92 29.08
C GLY A 171 -6.42 -36.87 28.60
N GLY A 172 -6.66 -36.99 27.29
CA GLY A 172 -8.00 -36.92 26.68
C GLY A 172 -8.51 -35.52 26.38
N ILE A 173 -7.70 -34.48 26.64
CA ILE A 173 -8.01 -33.09 26.26
C ILE A 173 -7.18 -32.76 25.02
N THR A 174 -7.86 -32.47 23.91
CA THR A 174 -7.24 -31.97 22.68
C THR A 174 -7.11 -30.45 22.73
N THR A 175 -5.91 -29.95 22.45
CA THR A 175 -5.61 -28.51 22.37
C THR A 175 -5.01 -28.19 21.02
N ASN A 176 -5.68 -27.33 20.27
CA ASN A 176 -5.22 -26.78 18.99
C ASN A 176 -4.32 -25.56 19.23
N TYR A 177 -3.34 -25.36 18.35
CA TYR A 177 -2.43 -24.23 18.39
C TYR A 177 -2.50 -23.45 17.08
N VAL A 178 -2.82 -22.16 17.18
CA VAL A 178 -2.92 -21.29 16.00
C VAL A 178 -2.00 -20.10 16.20
N ASN A 179 -1.13 -19.84 15.22
CA ASN A 179 -0.26 -18.70 15.19
C ASN A 179 -0.86 -17.60 14.30
N ILE A 180 -0.89 -16.36 14.81
CA ILE A 180 -1.31 -15.17 14.07
C ILE A 180 -0.11 -14.25 13.94
N TYR A 181 0.44 -14.10 12.73
CA TYR A 181 1.58 -13.23 12.46
C TYR A 181 1.09 -11.84 12.06
N ILE A 182 1.61 -10.83 12.75
CA ILE A 182 1.19 -9.44 12.64
C ILE A 182 2.42 -8.57 12.35
N ILE A 183 2.40 -7.82 11.25
CA ILE A 183 3.35 -6.73 10.98
C ILE A 183 2.62 -5.42 11.29
N GLU A 184 2.94 -4.84 12.43
CA GLU A 184 2.42 -3.55 12.88
C GLU A 184 3.35 -2.46 12.35
N LEU A 185 2.89 -1.67 11.37
CA LEU A 185 3.63 -0.53 10.87
C LEU A 185 3.41 0.66 11.80
N SER A 186 4.50 1.27 12.25
CA SER A 186 4.48 2.53 12.97
C SER A 186 5.26 3.56 12.15
N SER A 187 4.68 4.72 11.88
CA SER A 187 5.37 5.78 11.15
C SER A 187 5.07 7.10 11.82
N PRO A 188 6.04 7.99 12.08
CA PRO A 188 5.70 9.35 12.42
C PRO A 188 5.00 10.01 11.22
N ASP A 189 4.09 10.96 11.48
CA ASP A 189 3.49 11.74 10.41
C ASP A 189 4.59 12.41 9.58
N PHE A 190 4.64 12.09 8.29
CA PHE A 190 5.56 12.72 7.36
C PHE A 190 4.89 12.98 6.02
N SER A 191 5.37 14.00 5.31
CA SER A 191 5.01 14.27 3.93
C SER A 191 6.22 14.80 3.18
N VAL A 192 6.60 14.12 2.10
CA VAL A 192 7.72 14.47 1.24
C VAL A 192 7.23 14.58 -0.19
N SER A 193 7.43 15.73 -0.81
CA SER A 193 6.87 16.05 -2.13
C SER A 193 7.91 16.50 -3.17
N ASN A 194 9.19 16.57 -2.79
CA ASN A 194 10.22 17.07 -3.69
C ASN A 194 11.59 16.44 -3.42
N GLY A 195 12.23 15.96 -4.48
CA GLY A 195 13.57 15.40 -4.46
C GLY A 195 13.62 13.93 -4.08
N ALA A 196 14.84 13.48 -3.78
CA ALA A 196 15.13 12.11 -3.42
C ALA A 196 15.39 11.99 -1.91
N PHE A 197 14.84 10.94 -1.32
CA PHE A 197 14.90 10.66 0.10
C PHE A 197 14.86 9.14 0.31
N ASP A 198 15.26 8.69 1.49
CA ASP A 198 15.29 7.27 1.82
C ASP A 198 14.27 7.01 2.92
N LEU A 199 13.39 6.03 2.70
CA LEU A 199 12.59 5.50 3.80
C LEU A 199 13.35 4.37 4.47
N VAL A 200 13.46 4.42 5.80
CA VAL A 200 14.11 3.41 6.61
C VAL A 200 13.05 2.58 7.33
N ALA A 201 12.97 1.30 7.00
CA ALA A 201 12.22 0.32 7.78
C ALA A 201 13.13 -0.24 8.88
N ARG A 202 12.70 -0.18 10.14
CA ARG A 202 13.42 -0.73 11.29
C ARG A 202 12.46 -1.53 12.16
N ASN A 203 12.77 -2.80 12.41
CA ASN A 203 12.06 -3.53 13.44
C ASN A 203 12.49 -3.01 14.82
N THR A 204 11.52 -2.54 15.60
CA THR A 204 11.75 -2.03 16.96
C THR A 204 11.55 -3.10 18.00
N GLU A 205 10.64 -4.05 17.74
CA GLU A 205 10.28 -5.10 18.68
C GLU A 205 9.67 -6.31 17.96
N VAL A 206 9.93 -7.51 18.49
CA VAL A 206 9.19 -8.74 18.15
C VAL A 206 8.82 -9.42 19.46
N PHE A 207 7.53 -9.68 19.67
CA PHE A 207 7.03 -10.33 20.88
C PHE A 207 5.80 -11.20 20.57
N THR A 208 5.50 -12.11 21.48
CA THR A 208 4.35 -13.03 21.35
C THR A 208 3.37 -12.81 22.49
N VAL A 209 2.09 -12.71 22.16
CA VAL A 209 0.99 -12.68 23.13
C VAL A 209 0.16 -13.95 22.96
N THR A 210 0.10 -14.76 24.01
CA THR A 210 -0.71 -15.98 24.03
C THR A 210 -2.09 -15.69 24.61
N LYS A 211 -3.14 -16.21 23.96
CA LYS A 211 -4.54 -16.08 24.36
C LYS A 211 -5.21 -17.46 24.40
N GLY A 212 -6.14 -17.63 25.34
CA GLY A 212 -6.83 -18.88 25.60
C GLY A 212 -6.33 -19.60 26.86
N PRO A 213 -6.67 -20.89 27.02
CA PRO A 213 -7.43 -21.71 26.09
C PRO A 213 -8.89 -21.24 25.92
N PHE A 214 -9.41 -21.31 24.71
CA PHE A 214 -10.82 -21.09 24.40
C PHE A 214 -11.47 -22.40 23.93
N PRO A 215 -12.77 -22.63 24.20
CA PRO A 215 -13.45 -23.82 23.70
C PRO A 215 -13.55 -23.78 22.16
N THR A 216 -13.37 -24.93 21.52
CA THR A 216 -13.61 -25.08 20.07
C THR A 216 -14.97 -25.74 19.81
N SER A 217 -15.68 -25.26 18.80
CA SER A 217 -16.95 -25.84 18.32
C SER A 217 -16.91 -26.07 16.81
N VAL A 218 -17.99 -26.58 16.21
CA VAL A 218 -18.08 -26.64 14.75
C VAL A 218 -18.21 -25.21 14.20
N GLY A 219 -17.43 -24.87 13.16
CA GLY A 219 -17.50 -23.55 12.51
C GLY A 219 -16.64 -22.46 13.17
N ASN A 220 -15.49 -22.82 13.72
CA ASN A 220 -14.54 -21.86 14.29
C ASN A 220 -14.01 -20.91 13.20
N SER A 221 -13.98 -19.61 13.48
CA SER A 221 -13.44 -18.60 12.56
C SER A 221 -12.67 -17.51 13.30
N ILE A 222 -11.76 -16.85 12.57
CA ILE A 222 -11.17 -15.58 12.96
C ILE A 222 -11.91 -14.46 12.23
N CYS A 223 -12.53 -13.59 13.01
CA CYS A 223 -13.21 -12.39 12.55
C CYS A 223 -12.22 -11.23 12.68
N ILE A 224 -12.05 -10.45 11.60
CA ILE A 224 -11.17 -9.27 11.60
C ILE A 224 -12.02 -8.06 11.31
N GLU A 225 -11.85 -7.02 12.11
CA GLU A 225 -12.46 -5.72 11.89
C GLU A 225 -11.36 -4.74 11.50
N LEU A 226 -11.55 -4.07 10.37
CA LEU A 226 -10.69 -2.98 9.91
C LEU A 226 -11.49 -1.68 9.95
N ASP A 227 -11.04 -0.70 10.73
CA ASP A 227 -11.65 0.63 10.82
C ASP A 227 -13.16 0.60 11.12
N GLY A 228 -13.59 -0.29 12.03
CA GLY A 228 -15.00 -0.43 12.37
C GLY A 228 -15.80 -1.34 11.42
N THR A 229 -15.16 -1.87 10.37
CA THR A 229 -15.82 -2.65 9.31
C THR A 229 -15.37 -4.11 9.35
N LEU A 230 -16.33 -5.00 9.61
CA LEU A 230 -16.12 -6.45 9.58
C LEU A 230 -15.67 -6.92 8.19
N GLN A 231 -14.65 -7.75 8.20
CA GLN A 231 -14.07 -8.37 7.00
C GLN A 231 -14.58 -9.80 6.84
N GLU A 232 -14.22 -10.43 5.71
CA GLU A 232 -14.52 -11.85 5.50
C GLU A 232 -13.82 -12.73 6.55
N ASP A 233 -14.61 -13.60 7.19
CA ASP A 233 -14.14 -14.52 8.22
C ASP A 233 -13.14 -15.54 7.65
N VAL A 234 -12.09 -15.82 8.42
CA VAL A 234 -11.15 -16.90 8.10
C VAL A 234 -11.55 -18.16 8.87
N SER A 235 -12.10 -19.14 8.15
CA SER A 235 -12.47 -20.44 8.71
C SER A 235 -11.25 -21.20 9.23
N LEU A 236 -11.38 -21.80 10.41
CA LEU A 236 -10.38 -22.65 11.04
C LEU A 236 -10.91 -24.08 11.20
N ASP A 237 -10.15 -25.06 10.72
CA ASP A 237 -10.46 -26.47 10.86
C ASP A 237 -9.81 -27.03 12.13
N LEU A 238 -10.43 -26.77 13.28
CA LEU A 238 -9.89 -27.14 14.59
C LEU A 238 -10.54 -28.41 15.13
N ASP A 239 -9.75 -29.24 15.80
CA ASP A 239 -10.27 -30.40 16.50
C ASP A 239 -11.15 -30.00 17.71
N PRO A 240 -12.19 -30.77 18.05
CA PRO A 240 -12.99 -30.54 19.25
C PRO A 240 -12.15 -30.58 20.53
N GLY A 241 -12.28 -29.56 21.37
CA GLY A 241 -11.49 -29.40 22.58
C GLY A 241 -11.25 -27.92 22.89
N ASN A 242 -9.98 -27.53 22.97
CA ASN A 242 -9.57 -26.16 23.22
C ASN A 242 -8.67 -25.63 22.09
N VAL A 243 -8.55 -24.30 21.99
CA VAL A 243 -7.59 -23.62 21.11
C VAL A 243 -6.79 -22.58 21.90
N ILE A 244 -5.50 -22.51 21.60
CA ILE A 244 -4.59 -21.46 22.08
C ILE A 244 -4.11 -20.67 20.86
N PHE A 245 -4.24 -19.35 20.94
CA PHE A 245 -3.76 -18.42 19.91
C PHE A 245 -2.45 -17.79 20.36
N ASN A 246 -1.45 -17.80 19.49
CA ASN A 246 -0.20 -17.05 19.68
C ASN A 246 -0.16 -15.91 18.66
N LEU A 247 -0.33 -14.68 19.14
CA LEU A 247 -0.18 -13.49 18.32
C LEU A 247 1.30 -13.11 18.31
N ILE A 248 1.96 -13.34 17.18
CA ILE A 248 3.38 -13.05 16.95
C ILE A 248 3.44 -11.68 16.28
N ILE A 249 3.78 -10.66 17.06
CA ILE A 249 3.70 -9.26 16.65
C ILE A 249 5.11 -8.73 16.39
N SER A 250 5.31 -8.20 15.18
CA SER A 250 6.49 -7.47 14.76
C SER A 250 6.14 -5.99 14.59
N LYS A 251 6.71 -5.13 15.43
CA LYS A 251 6.61 -3.68 15.27
C LYS A 251 7.71 -3.15 14.35
N VAL A 252 7.32 -2.60 13.21
CA VAL A 252 8.24 -2.04 12.22
C VAL A 252 8.00 -0.54 12.10
N SER A 253 9.00 0.23 12.50
CA SER A 253 9.01 1.67 12.30
C SER A 253 9.45 2.01 10.86
N VAL A 254 8.71 2.88 10.18
CA VAL A 254 9.06 3.43 8.86
C VAL A 254 9.19 4.93 8.98
N SER A 255 10.36 5.49 8.66
CA SER A 255 10.62 6.94 8.73
C SER A 255 11.44 7.43 7.54
N ALA A 256 11.21 8.69 7.14
CA ALA A 256 12.00 9.41 6.13
C ALA A 256 13.22 10.11 6.72
#